data_AF-A0A6J4HZ08-F1
#
_entry.id   AF-A0A6J4HZ08-F1
#
_cell.length_a   1.000
_cell.length_b   1.000
_cell.length_c   1.000
_cell.angle_alpha   90.00
_cell.angle_beta   90.00
_cell.angle_gamma   90.00
#
_symmetry.space_group_name_H-M   'P 1'
#
loop_
_entity.id
_entity.type
_entity.pdbx_description
1 polymer ?
#
loop_
_entity_poly.entity_id
_entity_poly.type
_entity_poly.pdbx_seq_one_letter_code
_entity_poly.pdbx_strand_id
1 'polypeptide(L)'
;MPDQRGLSGSRRPRPGRVARLCVALAAVCAITAVLIGATSATNATNAAASADGAGRTGADVVPVVALDRSDRVAGGILLSRDELMALPTSGPGWEAIMARVEDPYGGSYVLGERDDANKDVLAHALAGARLDDAAHKTFVRDKVEQVMTEPRNTEDLLATLRQLQTYIISADLIDLASYDPGLDGRFRTWLADEIRFDYEGGGGGGSVISNHNRKPNNYGTHAGATRVAAALYLGDEEELQAARDIWYGWATGDPDYSHPTRRWTGTDWQCDPDRPAGINAAGCTRDGNSIDGILPEDQERCGEYSWPPCETNYIHGATDGMTLAFWMLERYGEDPWAWGDQAALRQMEWKYANDQPPYDGFRWQIPVIEAAYGVDFPGNAPQATSTNFGFADWWAQRAGAPAPESRSDSAPPPDPPATSGPGLWLVAVIVVTGVLLLSLAILVVRRSRR
;
A
#
# COMPACT_ATOMS: atom_id res chain seq x y z
N MET A 1 -42.48 70.50 20.04
CA MET A 1 -42.88 69.47 21.01
C MET A 1 -42.31 68.14 20.55
N PRO A 2 -41.64 67.35 21.41
CA PRO A 2 -40.36 67.57 22.10
C PRO A 2 -39.19 66.85 21.36
N ASP A 3 -37.95 67.38 21.35
CA ASP A 3 -36.79 67.07 22.25
C ASP A 3 -36.19 65.66 22.03
N GLN A 4 -34.87 65.37 21.99
CA GLN A 4 -33.65 66.16 22.12
C GLN A 4 -32.43 65.25 21.78
N ARG A 5 -31.28 65.86 21.39
CA ARG A 5 -29.85 65.52 21.67
C ARG A 5 -29.47 64.04 21.92
N GLY A 6 -28.43 63.43 21.33
CA GLY A 6 -27.12 63.94 20.89
C GLY A 6 -26.01 63.03 21.44
N LEU A 7 -24.87 62.98 20.73
CA LEU A 7 -23.53 62.48 21.15
C LEU A 7 -23.38 60.95 21.29
N SER A 8 -22.25 60.28 21.03
CA SER A 8 -20.93 60.59 20.46
C SER A 8 -20.12 59.29 20.57
N GLY A 9 -19.45 58.86 19.50
CA GLY A 9 -18.16 58.14 19.55
C GLY A 9 -18.14 56.67 19.98
N SER A 10 -17.98 55.75 19.01
CA SER A 10 -17.41 54.42 19.27
C SER A 10 -15.94 54.38 18.87
N ARG A 11 -15.13 53.99 19.85
CA ARG A 11 -13.67 53.88 19.81
C ARG A 11 -13.24 52.60 19.10
N ARG A 12 -12.13 52.67 18.36
CA ARG A 12 -11.36 51.49 17.89
C ARG A 12 -10.99 50.57 19.08
N PRO A 13 -11.05 49.23 18.91
CA PRO A 13 -10.60 48.31 19.95
C PRO A 13 -9.06 48.30 20.05
N ARG A 14 -8.55 48.35 21.28
CA ARG A 14 -7.12 48.16 21.59
C ARG A 14 -6.78 46.65 21.62
N PRO A 15 -5.58 46.24 21.17
CA PRO A 15 -5.11 44.88 21.27
C PRO A 15 -4.63 44.62 22.71
N GLY A 16 -5.09 43.53 23.31
CA GLY A 16 -4.58 43.13 24.63
C GLY A 16 -5.57 42.28 25.40
N ARG A 17 -5.60 40.97 25.09
CA ARG A 17 -6.01 39.88 26.01
C ARG A 17 -5.90 38.46 25.46
N VAL A 18 -5.14 38.21 24.38
CA VAL A 18 -4.87 36.84 23.88
C VAL A 18 -3.49 36.31 24.33
N ALA A 19 -2.56 37.19 24.73
CA ALA A 19 -1.18 36.81 25.10
C ALA A 19 -1.00 36.19 26.50
N ARG A 20 -2.06 35.83 27.24
CA ARG A 20 -1.95 35.21 28.58
C ARG A 20 -2.47 33.79 28.67
N LEU A 21 -2.97 33.21 27.58
CA LEU A 21 -3.37 31.79 27.55
C LEU A 21 -2.23 30.87 27.07
N CYS A 22 -1.23 31.39 26.34
CA CYS A 22 -0.15 30.57 25.78
C CYS A 22 1.02 30.30 26.76
N VAL A 23 1.09 30.99 27.91
CA VAL A 23 2.18 30.80 28.90
C VAL A 23 1.84 29.71 29.93
N ALA A 24 0.57 29.33 30.10
CA ALA A 24 0.15 28.32 31.08
C ALA A 24 0.25 26.88 30.56
N LEU A 25 0.20 26.64 29.24
CA LEU A 25 0.37 25.30 28.66
C LEU A 25 1.85 24.89 28.53
N ALA A 26 2.76 25.84 28.38
CA ALA A 26 4.20 25.59 28.26
C ALA A 26 4.86 25.12 29.57
N ALA A 27 4.26 25.44 30.73
CA ALA A 27 4.81 25.09 32.04
C ALA A 27 4.51 23.65 32.49
N VAL A 28 3.55 22.96 31.87
CA VAL A 28 3.22 21.55 32.17
C VAL A 28 4.10 20.58 31.37
N CYS A 29 4.59 20.98 30.19
CA CYS A 29 5.49 20.14 29.38
C CYS A 29 6.96 20.17 29.85
N ALA A 30 7.37 21.16 30.65
CA ALA A 30 8.75 21.32 31.09
C ALA A 30 9.14 20.52 32.36
N ILE A 31 8.18 19.88 33.04
CA ILE A 31 8.43 19.15 34.30
C ILE A 31 8.70 17.65 34.05
N THR A 32 8.32 17.10 32.89
CA THR A 32 8.58 15.68 32.56
C THR A 32 9.98 15.43 31.99
N ALA A 33 10.68 16.46 31.51
CA ALA A 33 11.98 16.35 30.84
C ALA A 33 13.21 16.43 31.78
N VAL A 34 13.03 16.45 33.12
CA VAL A 34 14.13 16.67 34.09
C VAL A 34 14.45 15.42 34.93
N LEU A 35 13.82 14.26 34.69
CA LEU A 35 14.04 13.05 35.51
C LEU A 35 14.68 11.85 34.83
N ILE A 36 15.05 11.93 33.54
CA ILE A 36 15.79 10.86 32.86
C ILE A 36 16.93 11.47 32.05
N GLY A 37 17.96 11.96 32.75
CA GLY A 37 19.11 12.57 32.12
C GLY A 37 20.17 12.93 33.13
N ALA A 38 20.88 11.93 33.66
CA ALA A 38 22.28 12.02 34.08
C ALA A 38 22.72 10.74 34.81
N THR A 39 23.37 9.83 34.09
CA THR A 39 24.63 9.23 34.56
C THR A 39 25.50 8.91 33.36
N SER A 40 26.63 9.60 33.32
CA SER A 40 27.58 9.63 32.21
C SER A 40 28.71 8.62 32.41
N ALA A 41 29.12 8.01 31.29
CA ALA A 41 30.51 7.89 30.81
C ALA A 41 31.53 6.91 31.45
N THR A 42 32.44 6.51 30.54
CA THR A 42 33.74 5.78 30.65
C THR A 42 33.64 4.26 30.52
N ASN A 43 34.34 3.55 29.62
CA ASN A 43 35.68 3.78 29.04
C ASN A 43 35.84 3.22 27.62
N ALA A 44 36.77 3.84 26.89
CA ALA A 44 37.29 3.44 25.59
C ALA A 44 38.54 2.53 25.71
N THR A 45 38.92 1.98 24.55
CA THR A 45 40.20 1.34 24.14
C THR A 45 40.31 -0.18 24.27
N ASN A 46 40.28 -0.90 23.13
CA ASN A 46 41.50 -1.20 22.38
C ASN A 46 41.20 -1.78 20.99
N ALA A 47 42.00 -1.34 20.02
CA ALA A 47 42.06 -1.83 18.65
C ALA A 47 43.37 -2.63 18.44
N ALA A 48 43.31 -3.71 17.66
CA ALA A 48 44.35 -4.29 16.78
C ALA A 48 43.83 -5.68 16.32
N ALA A 49 43.42 -5.92 15.07
CA ALA A 49 44.15 -5.98 13.80
C ALA A 49 44.73 -7.37 13.45
N SER A 50 44.55 -7.73 12.16
CA SER A 50 45.08 -8.85 11.34
C SER A 50 44.14 -10.05 11.20
N ALA A 51 43.60 -10.37 10.01
CA ALA A 51 44.16 -10.62 8.66
C ALA A 51 44.58 -12.09 8.44
N ASP A 52 44.13 -12.58 7.28
CA ASP A 52 44.48 -13.78 6.52
C ASP A 52 44.00 -15.17 6.97
N GLY A 53 43.44 -15.90 6.00
CA GLY A 53 43.47 -17.37 6.03
C GLY A 53 42.30 -18.11 5.38
N ALA A 54 42.29 -18.14 4.04
CA ALA A 54 41.99 -19.30 3.20
C ALA A 54 40.87 -20.31 3.59
N GLY A 55 39.92 -20.45 2.66
CA GLY A 55 39.51 -21.76 2.14
C GLY A 55 38.49 -22.55 2.96
N ARG A 56 37.22 -22.44 2.56
CA ARG A 56 36.28 -23.58 2.62
C ARG A 56 35.39 -23.61 1.38
N THR A 57 35.76 -24.52 0.49
CA THR A 57 34.94 -25.13 -0.54
C THR A 57 33.78 -25.91 0.08
N GLY A 58 32.60 -25.85 -0.54
CA GLY A 58 31.53 -26.85 -0.37
C GLY A 58 30.37 -26.42 0.51
N ALA A 59 29.45 -25.64 -0.06
CA ALA A 59 28.04 -25.71 0.28
C ALA A 59 27.29 -25.81 -1.04
N ASP A 60 26.58 -26.92 -1.21
CA ASP A 60 25.72 -27.22 -2.35
C ASP A 60 24.67 -26.12 -2.52
N VAL A 61 24.95 -25.17 -3.40
CA VAL A 61 23.93 -24.26 -3.93
C VAL A 61 23.16 -25.10 -4.95
N VAL A 62 21.95 -25.50 -4.58
CA VAL A 62 20.97 -26.03 -5.53
C VAL A 62 20.83 -25.00 -6.64
N PRO A 63 21.08 -25.36 -7.91
CA PRO A 63 20.92 -24.41 -9.00
C PRO A 63 19.44 -24.07 -9.08
N VAL A 64 19.10 -22.81 -8.81
CA VAL A 64 17.81 -22.24 -9.23
C VAL A 64 17.78 -22.43 -10.73
N VAL A 65 16.92 -23.34 -11.19
CA VAL A 65 16.68 -23.58 -12.61
C VAL A 65 16.11 -22.27 -13.15
N ALA A 66 16.96 -21.48 -13.80
CA ALA A 66 16.53 -20.35 -14.61
C ALA A 66 15.61 -20.92 -15.69
N LEU A 67 14.30 -20.68 -15.53
CA LEU A 67 13.32 -21.04 -16.53
C LEU A 67 13.69 -20.35 -17.85
N ASP A 68 13.63 -21.11 -18.93
CA ASP A 68 13.87 -20.64 -20.29
C ASP A 68 13.01 -19.39 -20.56
N ARG A 69 13.69 -18.23 -20.70
CA ARG A 69 13.06 -16.91 -20.87
C ARG A 69 12.55 -16.67 -22.30
N SER A 70 12.64 -17.68 -23.18
CA SER A 70 12.30 -17.58 -24.61
C SER A 70 10.81 -17.66 -24.92
N ASP A 71 10.00 -18.25 -24.03
CA ASP A 71 8.57 -18.51 -24.25
C ASP A 71 7.64 -17.44 -23.64
N ARG A 72 8.19 -16.38 -23.00
CA ARG A 72 7.42 -15.38 -22.24
C ARG A 72 6.96 -14.16 -23.05
N VAL A 73 6.55 -14.34 -24.30
CA VAL A 73 5.80 -13.28 -25.00
C VAL A 73 4.32 -13.42 -24.60
N ALA A 74 3.96 -12.91 -23.42
CA ALA A 74 2.66 -13.16 -22.81
C ALA A 74 1.52 -12.40 -23.51
N GLY A 75 0.57 -13.14 -24.08
CA GLY A 75 -0.65 -12.62 -24.72
C GLY A 75 -1.74 -12.13 -23.75
N GLY A 76 -1.39 -11.44 -22.66
CA GLY A 76 -2.34 -10.84 -21.70
C GLY A 76 -1.67 -10.25 -20.45
N ILE A 77 -2.25 -9.18 -19.90
CA ILE A 77 -1.69 -8.35 -18.81
C ILE A 77 -1.60 -9.14 -17.50
N LEU A 78 -2.69 -9.77 -17.07
CA LEU A 78 -2.71 -10.58 -15.83
C LEU A 78 -2.43 -12.06 -16.12
N LEU A 79 -3.10 -12.61 -17.14
CA LEU A 79 -3.01 -13.98 -17.59
C LEU A 79 -3.13 -14.00 -19.10
N SER A 80 -2.43 -14.93 -19.75
CA SER A 80 -2.67 -15.25 -21.15
C SER A 80 -3.93 -16.11 -21.22
N ARG A 81 -4.51 -16.19 -22.43
CA ARG A 81 -5.66 -17.08 -22.66
C ARG A 81 -5.37 -18.52 -22.26
N ASP A 82 -4.20 -19.05 -22.57
CA ASP A 82 -3.85 -20.44 -22.28
C ASP A 82 -3.71 -20.70 -20.78
N GLU A 83 -3.04 -19.81 -20.05
CA GLU A 83 -2.95 -19.87 -18.58
C GLU A 83 -4.34 -19.82 -17.95
N LEU A 84 -5.16 -18.88 -18.41
CA LEU A 84 -6.51 -18.70 -17.91
C LEU A 84 -7.38 -19.94 -18.15
N MET A 85 -7.31 -20.54 -19.33
CA MET A 85 -8.06 -21.77 -19.65
C MET A 85 -7.56 -23.00 -18.90
N ALA A 86 -6.32 -22.99 -18.42
CA ALA A 86 -5.74 -24.06 -17.60
C ALA A 86 -6.20 -24.01 -16.13
N LEU A 87 -6.71 -22.87 -15.64
CA LEU A 87 -7.14 -22.72 -14.25
C LEU A 87 -8.43 -23.53 -13.95
N PRO A 88 -8.60 -24.03 -12.72
CA PRO A 88 -9.76 -24.84 -12.35
C PRO A 88 -11.04 -24.01 -12.24
N THR A 89 -12.18 -24.59 -12.62
CA THR A 89 -13.52 -24.00 -12.40
C THR A 89 -14.20 -24.60 -11.16
N SER A 90 -13.40 -24.85 -10.13
CA SER A 90 -13.84 -25.44 -8.85
C SER A 90 -12.80 -25.16 -7.77
N GLY A 91 -13.21 -25.33 -6.51
CA GLY A 91 -12.34 -25.12 -5.35
C GLY A 91 -12.40 -23.69 -4.82
N PRO A 92 -11.77 -23.43 -3.66
CA PRO A 92 -12.07 -22.23 -2.87
C PRO A 92 -11.84 -20.90 -3.60
N GLY A 93 -10.76 -20.76 -4.36
CA GLY A 93 -10.49 -19.55 -5.14
C GLY A 93 -11.53 -19.29 -6.23
N TRP A 94 -11.97 -20.34 -6.94
CA TRP A 94 -13.04 -20.22 -7.95
C TRP A 94 -14.40 -19.93 -7.31
N GLU A 95 -14.71 -20.61 -6.20
CA GLU A 95 -15.93 -20.37 -5.43
C GLU A 95 -16.01 -18.93 -4.91
N ALA A 96 -14.88 -18.33 -4.50
CA ALA A 96 -14.83 -16.93 -4.10
C ALA A 96 -15.13 -15.97 -5.27
N ILE A 97 -14.62 -16.25 -6.47
CA ILE A 97 -14.94 -15.48 -7.69
C ILE A 97 -16.45 -15.59 -7.97
N MET A 98 -16.98 -16.81 -7.99
CA MET A 98 -18.40 -17.03 -8.32
C MET A 98 -19.35 -16.47 -7.26
N ALA A 99 -18.98 -16.52 -5.97
CA ALA A 99 -19.74 -15.88 -4.90
C ALA A 99 -19.85 -14.37 -5.11
N ARG A 100 -18.76 -13.73 -5.58
CA ARG A 100 -18.78 -12.30 -5.91
C ARG A 100 -19.60 -11.98 -7.16
N VAL A 101 -19.60 -12.89 -8.13
CA VAL A 101 -20.43 -12.77 -9.33
C VAL A 101 -21.93 -12.90 -8.98
N GLU A 102 -22.28 -13.82 -8.08
CA GLU A 102 -23.66 -14.05 -7.64
C GLU A 102 -24.20 -12.92 -6.75
N ASP A 103 -23.38 -12.43 -5.82
CA ASP A 103 -23.71 -11.33 -4.91
C ASP A 103 -22.69 -10.18 -5.04
N PRO A 104 -22.80 -9.39 -6.13
CA PRO A 104 -21.92 -8.24 -6.35
C PRO A 104 -22.17 -7.17 -5.28
N TYR A 105 -21.14 -6.39 -4.94
CA TYR A 105 -21.31 -5.30 -3.96
C TYR A 105 -22.29 -4.24 -4.42
N GLY A 106 -22.33 -3.97 -5.73
CA GLY A 106 -23.32 -3.04 -6.30
C GLY A 106 -23.04 -1.58 -5.92
N GLY A 107 -21.78 -1.15 -6.02
CA GLY A 107 -21.34 0.22 -5.72
C GLY A 107 -21.65 1.23 -6.83
N SER A 108 -20.98 2.39 -6.81
CA SER A 108 -21.24 3.47 -7.76
C SER A 108 -20.64 3.24 -9.13
N TYR A 109 -19.55 2.47 -9.21
CA TYR A 109 -18.74 2.31 -10.42
C TYR A 109 -18.20 3.65 -10.93
N VAL A 110 -17.92 4.58 -10.01
CA VAL A 110 -17.29 5.88 -10.27
C VAL A 110 -15.86 5.83 -9.77
N LEU A 111 -14.88 6.13 -10.64
CA LEU A 111 -13.49 6.22 -10.22
C LEU A 111 -13.32 7.32 -9.18
N GLY A 112 -12.58 7.01 -8.11
CA GLY A 112 -12.31 7.95 -7.02
C GLY A 112 -13.31 7.86 -5.86
N GLU A 113 -14.40 7.11 -6.01
CA GLU A 113 -15.25 6.76 -4.87
C GLU A 113 -14.70 5.55 -4.13
N ARG A 114 -14.53 5.65 -2.81
CA ARG A 114 -13.95 4.56 -1.99
C ARG A 114 -14.96 3.45 -1.75
N ASP A 115 -15.17 2.63 -2.77
CA ASP A 115 -16.01 1.45 -2.73
C ASP A 115 -15.32 0.24 -3.35
N ASP A 116 -16.02 -0.89 -3.33
CA ASP A 116 -15.53 -2.20 -3.78
C ASP A 116 -16.05 -2.61 -5.17
N ALA A 117 -16.63 -1.67 -5.94
CA ALA A 117 -17.29 -1.99 -7.21
C ALA A 117 -16.29 -2.51 -8.28
N ASN A 118 -15.03 -2.10 -8.23
CA ASN A 118 -13.99 -2.61 -9.12
C ASN A 118 -13.79 -4.13 -8.98
N LYS A 119 -14.02 -4.69 -7.78
CA LYS A 119 -13.91 -6.13 -7.54
C LYS A 119 -15.06 -6.92 -8.17
N ASP A 120 -16.24 -6.30 -8.32
CA ASP A 120 -17.37 -6.90 -9.06
C ASP A 120 -16.94 -7.12 -10.52
N VAL A 121 -16.31 -6.10 -11.10
CA VAL A 121 -15.82 -6.12 -12.49
C VAL A 121 -14.71 -7.16 -12.66
N LEU A 122 -13.75 -7.23 -11.72
CA LEU A 122 -12.69 -8.25 -11.77
C LEU A 122 -13.25 -9.67 -11.70
N ALA A 123 -14.18 -9.94 -10.79
CA ALA A 123 -14.77 -11.27 -10.64
C ALA A 123 -15.52 -11.69 -11.93
N HIS A 124 -16.31 -10.79 -12.51
CA HIS A 124 -16.98 -11.03 -13.80
C HIS A 124 -15.97 -11.18 -14.95
N ALA A 125 -14.86 -10.45 -14.95
CA ALA A 125 -13.83 -10.59 -15.98
C ALA A 125 -13.15 -11.96 -15.92
N LEU A 126 -12.74 -12.41 -14.74
CA LEU A 126 -12.15 -13.74 -14.54
C LEU A 126 -13.13 -14.85 -14.93
N ALA A 127 -14.38 -14.79 -14.45
CA ALA A 127 -15.40 -15.78 -14.78
C ALA A 127 -15.78 -15.77 -16.26
N GLY A 128 -16.00 -14.58 -16.83
CA GLY A 128 -16.39 -14.40 -18.24
C GLY A 128 -15.29 -14.85 -19.21
N ALA A 129 -14.03 -14.53 -18.92
CA ALA A 129 -12.90 -15.03 -19.69
C ALA A 129 -12.78 -16.56 -19.58
N ARG A 130 -12.95 -17.12 -18.38
CA ARG A 130 -12.71 -18.55 -18.11
C ARG A 130 -13.77 -19.45 -18.71
N LEU A 131 -15.02 -19.01 -18.70
CA LEU A 131 -16.18 -19.76 -19.17
C LEU A 131 -16.57 -19.40 -20.61
N ASP A 132 -15.96 -18.37 -21.18
CA ASP A 132 -16.43 -17.70 -22.40
C ASP A 132 -17.90 -17.24 -22.27
N ASP A 133 -18.28 -16.77 -21.09
CA ASP A 133 -19.66 -16.38 -20.78
C ASP A 133 -19.95 -14.94 -21.23
N ALA A 134 -20.90 -14.79 -22.16
CA ALA A 134 -21.26 -13.51 -22.74
C ALA A 134 -21.93 -12.54 -21.76
N ALA A 135 -22.66 -13.04 -20.75
CA ALA A 135 -23.31 -12.17 -19.78
C ALA A 135 -22.28 -11.51 -18.85
N HIS A 136 -21.30 -12.28 -18.38
CA HIS A 136 -20.18 -11.76 -17.59
C HIS A 136 -19.31 -10.79 -18.38
N LYS A 137 -18.98 -11.12 -19.65
CA LYS A 137 -18.25 -10.19 -20.53
C LYS A 137 -19.03 -8.90 -20.79
N THR A 138 -20.34 -8.99 -20.99
CA THR A 138 -21.22 -7.80 -21.14
C THR A 138 -21.20 -6.94 -19.89
N PHE A 139 -21.28 -7.53 -18.69
CA PHE A 139 -21.17 -6.79 -17.44
C PHE A 139 -19.88 -5.97 -17.37
N VAL A 140 -18.73 -6.60 -17.66
CA VAL A 140 -17.44 -5.92 -17.66
C VAL A 140 -17.40 -4.80 -18.70
N ARG A 141 -17.82 -5.09 -19.94
CA ARG A 141 -17.92 -4.12 -21.04
C ARG A 141 -18.74 -2.88 -20.64
N ASP A 142 -19.91 -3.08 -20.03
CA ASP A 142 -20.78 -1.99 -19.60
C ASP A 142 -20.15 -1.17 -18.46
N LYS A 143 -19.43 -1.80 -17.53
CA LYS A 143 -18.76 -1.09 -16.44
C LYS A 143 -17.50 -0.34 -16.88
N VAL A 144 -16.78 -0.85 -17.88
CA VAL A 144 -15.70 -0.11 -18.55
C VAL A 144 -16.27 1.13 -19.26
N GLU A 145 -17.40 1.01 -19.97
CA GLU A 145 -18.05 2.18 -20.56
C GLU A 145 -18.56 3.16 -19.49
N GLN A 146 -19.09 2.66 -18.38
CA GLN A 146 -19.59 3.49 -17.29
C GLN A 146 -18.48 4.38 -16.71
N VAL A 147 -17.32 3.82 -16.32
CA VAL A 147 -16.23 4.63 -15.72
C VAL A 147 -15.71 5.74 -16.63
N MET A 148 -15.81 5.57 -17.95
CA MET A 148 -15.42 6.59 -18.92
C MET A 148 -16.43 7.74 -19.03
N THR A 149 -17.70 7.46 -18.75
CA THR A 149 -18.83 8.38 -18.97
C THR A 149 -19.30 9.07 -17.70
N GLU A 150 -19.06 8.47 -16.54
CA GLU A 150 -19.32 9.09 -15.25
C GLU A 150 -18.43 10.33 -15.04
N PRO A 151 -18.94 11.36 -14.34
CA PRO A 151 -18.13 12.51 -14.00
C PRO A 151 -16.89 12.11 -13.19
N ARG A 152 -15.72 12.56 -13.63
CA ARG A 152 -14.47 12.31 -12.92
C ARG A 152 -14.53 12.91 -11.51
N ASN A 153 -14.31 12.08 -10.49
CA ASN A 153 -14.05 12.56 -9.14
C ASN A 153 -12.62 13.09 -9.04
N THR A 154 -12.47 14.40 -8.93
CA THR A 154 -11.15 15.06 -8.87
C THR A 154 -10.60 15.20 -7.44
N GLU A 155 -11.37 14.82 -6.42
CA GLU A 155 -11.06 15.06 -5.00
C GLU A 155 -10.27 13.92 -4.33
N ASP A 156 -10.33 12.68 -4.87
CA ASP A 156 -9.63 11.53 -4.30
C ASP A 156 -8.89 10.69 -5.34
N LEU A 157 -7.73 11.20 -5.75
CA LEU A 157 -6.84 10.49 -6.68
C LEU A 157 -6.47 9.10 -6.16
N LEU A 158 -6.24 8.89 -4.86
CA LEU A 158 -5.81 7.57 -4.37
C LEU A 158 -6.81 6.47 -4.68
N ALA A 159 -8.10 6.77 -4.54
CA ALA A 159 -9.16 5.85 -4.88
C ALA A 159 -9.13 5.51 -6.39
N THR A 160 -8.94 6.53 -7.25
CA THR A 160 -8.73 6.30 -8.69
C THR A 160 -7.52 5.40 -8.96
N LEU A 161 -6.37 5.66 -8.33
CA LEU A 161 -5.15 4.85 -8.51
C LEU A 161 -5.34 3.40 -8.08
N ARG A 162 -6.19 3.14 -7.08
CA ARG A 162 -6.49 1.78 -6.62
C ARG A 162 -7.41 1.04 -7.59
N GLN A 163 -8.39 1.75 -8.15
CA GLN A 163 -9.45 1.16 -8.95
C GLN A 163 -9.06 1.02 -10.43
N LEU A 164 -8.44 2.03 -11.04
CA LEU A 164 -8.25 2.14 -12.48
C LEU A 164 -7.51 0.93 -13.07
N GLN A 165 -6.43 0.47 -12.42
CA GLN A 165 -5.72 -0.75 -12.83
C GLN A 165 -6.61 -1.99 -12.95
N THR A 166 -7.64 -2.12 -12.09
CA THR A 166 -8.56 -3.27 -12.13
C THR A 166 -9.42 -3.23 -13.40
N TYR A 167 -9.91 -2.05 -13.77
CA TYR A 167 -10.72 -1.88 -14.99
C TYR A 167 -9.90 -2.15 -16.24
N ILE A 168 -8.65 -1.69 -16.29
CA ILE A 168 -7.73 -1.95 -17.41
C ILE A 168 -7.48 -3.45 -17.57
N ILE A 169 -7.13 -4.14 -16.48
CA ILE A 169 -6.91 -5.59 -16.49
C ILE A 169 -8.19 -6.35 -16.86
N SER A 170 -9.34 -5.89 -16.38
CA SER A 170 -10.62 -6.52 -16.68
C SER A 170 -10.99 -6.40 -18.17
N ALA A 171 -10.70 -5.26 -18.80
CA ALA A 171 -10.89 -5.07 -20.23
C ALA A 171 -9.99 -5.99 -21.07
N ASP A 172 -8.74 -6.20 -20.64
CA ASP A 172 -7.81 -7.14 -21.27
C ASP A 172 -8.29 -8.60 -21.14
N LEU A 173 -8.71 -9.01 -19.94
CA LEU A 173 -9.18 -10.38 -19.66
C LEU A 173 -10.37 -10.80 -20.54
N ILE A 174 -11.32 -9.88 -20.79
CA ILE A 174 -12.47 -10.18 -21.65
C ILE A 174 -12.15 -10.08 -23.15
N ASP A 175 -10.91 -9.75 -23.51
CA ASP A 175 -10.48 -9.41 -24.87
C ASP A 175 -11.40 -8.33 -25.47
N LEU A 176 -11.47 -7.17 -24.80
CA LEU A 176 -12.38 -6.08 -25.19
C LEU A 176 -12.17 -5.64 -26.65
N ALA A 177 -10.92 -5.69 -27.13
CA ALA A 177 -10.57 -5.39 -28.52
C ALA A 177 -11.30 -6.29 -29.53
N SER A 178 -11.46 -7.59 -29.24
CA SER A 178 -12.25 -8.49 -30.06
C SER A 178 -13.75 -8.45 -29.73
N TYR A 179 -14.11 -8.26 -28.46
CA TYR A 179 -15.49 -8.34 -27.97
C TYR A 179 -16.33 -7.11 -28.37
N ASP A 180 -15.80 -5.90 -28.18
CA ASP A 180 -16.40 -4.63 -28.61
C ASP A 180 -15.29 -3.68 -29.10
N PRO A 181 -14.82 -3.84 -30.35
CA PRO A 181 -13.71 -3.05 -30.90
C PRO A 181 -13.99 -1.53 -30.89
N GLY A 182 -15.28 -1.16 -30.97
CA GLY A 182 -15.70 0.23 -30.94
C GLY A 182 -15.55 0.86 -29.56
N LEU A 183 -15.90 0.13 -28.50
CA LEU A 183 -15.64 0.57 -27.13
C LEU A 183 -14.15 0.55 -26.81
N ASP A 184 -13.41 -0.49 -27.21
CA ASP A 184 -11.96 -0.59 -26.98
C ASP A 184 -11.21 0.66 -27.50
N GLY A 185 -11.48 1.07 -28.74
CA GLY A 185 -10.85 2.27 -29.31
C GLY A 185 -11.16 3.55 -28.52
N ARG A 186 -12.37 3.68 -27.97
CA ARG A 186 -12.73 4.80 -27.08
C ARG A 186 -12.01 4.69 -25.74
N PHE A 187 -11.95 3.48 -25.16
CA PHE A 187 -11.31 3.23 -23.88
C PHE A 187 -9.81 3.51 -23.94
N ARG A 188 -9.11 3.06 -24.98
CA ARG A 188 -7.69 3.39 -25.22
C ARG A 188 -7.44 4.89 -25.29
N THR A 189 -8.27 5.62 -26.03
CA THR A 189 -8.16 7.09 -26.14
C THR A 189 -8.36 7.75 -24.79
N TRP A 190 -9.45 7.39 -24.09
CA TRP A 190 -9.76 7.92 -22.76
C TRP A 190 -8.67 7.58 -21.74
N LEU A 191 -8.14 6.36 -21.76
CA LEU A 191 -7.11 5.89 -20.82
C LEU A 191 -5.79 6.65 -21.00
N ALA A 192 -5.39 6.91 -22.25
CA ALA A 192 -4.21 7.71 -22.54
C ALA A 192 -4.32 9.14 -21.96
N ASP A 193 -5.51 9.73 -21.96
CA ASP A 193 -5.77 11.02 -21.32
C ASP A 193 -5.87 10.89 -19.79
N GLU A 194 -6.52 9.85 -19.27
CA GLU A 194 -6.78 9.66 -17.84
C GLU A 194 -5.47 9.54 -17.05
N ILE A 195 -4.49 8.77 -17.53
CA ILE A 195 -3.21 8.63 -16.81
C ILE A 195 -2.39 9.93 -16.76
N ARG A 196 -2.71 10.89 -17.63
CA ARG A 196 -2.10 12.23 -17.72
C ARG A 196 -2.92 13.31 -17.04
N PHE A 197 -4.18 13.04 -16.72
CA PHE A 197 -5.08 14.01 -16.09
C PHE A 197 -4.52 14.49 -14.74
N ASP A 198 -4.54 15.81 -14.52
CA ASP A 198 -4.01 16.43 -13.31
C ASP A 198 -5.13 16.60 -12.28
N TYR A 199 -5.14 15.73 -11.25
CA TYR A 199 -6.16 15.75 -10.20
C TYR A 199 -5.81 16.78 -9.12
N GLU A 200 -6.83 17.44 -8.59
CA GLU A 200 -6.66 18.43 -7.52
C GLU A 200 -6.46 17.75 -6.14
N GLY A 201 -7.10 16.60 -5.90
CA GLY A 201 -7.25 16.01 -4.58
C GLY A 201 -6.38 14.79 -4.26
N GLY A 202 -6.34 14.44 -2.96
CA GLY A 202 -5.61 13.29 -2.40
C GLY A 202 -4.08 13.44 -2.37
N GLY A 203 -3.49 13.65 -1.18
CA GLY A 203 -2.04 13.54 -1.00
C GLY A 203 -1.17 14.58 -1.74
N GLY A 204 -1.75 15.65 -2.29
CA GLY A 204 -1.05 16.74 -2.99
C GLY A 204 -1.31 16.83 -4.50
N GLY A 205 -2.29 16.10 -5.03
CA GLY A 205 -2.71 16.18 -6.44
C GLY A 205 -1.73 15.54 -7.43
N GLY A 206 -1.95 15.79 -8.71
CA GLY A 206 -1.12 15.28 -9.81
C GLY A 206 -1.84 14.26 -10.68
N SER A 207 -1.13 13.75 -11.69
CA SER A 207 -1.54 12.61 -12.52
C SER A 207 -1.01 11.27 -12.02
N VAL A 208 -1.51 10.17 -12.59
CA VAL A 208 -0.94 8.81 -12.38
C VAL A 208 0.57 8.83 -12.61
N ILE A 209 1.00 9.38 -13.75
CA ILE A 209 2.42 9.48 -14.13
C ILE A 209 3.21 10.28 -13.10
N SER A 210 2.76 11.49 -12.77
CA SER A 210 3.50 12.38 -11.87
C SER A 210 3.60 11.80 -10.45
N ASN A 211 2.57 11.08 -10.00
CA ASN A 211 2.55 10.45 -8.68
C ASN A 211 3.50 9.26 -8.63
N HIS A 212 3.53 8.41 -9.66
CA HIS A 212 4.51 7.33 -9.76
C HIS A 212 5.96 7.86 -9.80
N ASN A 213 6.19 8.95 -10.55
CA ASN A 213 7.50 9.61 -10.59
C ASN A 213 7.95 10.11 -9.21
N ARG A 214 7.04 10.79 -8.50
CA ARG A 214 7.35 11.61 -7.33
C ARG A 214 7.32 10.86 -6.01
N LYS A 215 6.35 9.97 -5.79
CA LYS A 215 6.02 9.46 -4.48
C LYS A 215 6.59 8.05 -4.30
N PRO A 216 7.44 7.80 -3.30
CA PRO A 216 7.99 6.47 -3.06
C PRO A 216 7.20 5.64 -2.04
N ASN A 217 5.98 6.06 -1.67
CA ASN A 217 5.08 5.38 -0.73
C ASN A 217 3.92 4.66 -1.45
N ASN A 218 2.99 4.15 -0.65
CA ASN A 218 1.75 3.51 -1.10
C ASN A 218 0.96 4.26 -2.19
N TYR A 219 0.98 5.60 -2.22
CA TYR A 219 0.35 6.35 -3.31
C TYR A 219 1.06 6.08 -4.63
N GLY A 220 2.39 6.19 -4.63
CA GLY A 220 3.20 6.02 -5.82
C GLY A 220 3.23 4.59 -6.32
N THR A 221 3.13 3.60 -5.42
CA THR A 221 3.09 2.19 -5.83
C THR A 221 1.76 1.83 -6.51
N HIS A 222 0.61 2.34 -6.04
CA HIS A 222 -0.66 2.18 -6.77
C HIS A 222 -0.65 2.95 -8.11
N ALA A 223 -0.05 4.15 -8.15
CA ALA A 223 0.16 4.86 -9.39
C ALA A 223 1.06 4.06 -10.36
N GLY A 224 2.09 3.40 -9.84
CA GLY A 224 3.00 2.56 -10.62
C GLY A 224 2.33 1.35 -11.21
N ALA A 225 1.48 0.65 -10.45
CA ALA A 225 0.71 -0.47 -10.98
C ALA A 225 -0.32 -0.03 -12.03
N THR A 226 -1.03 1.09 -11.80
CA THR A 226 -1.92 1.67 -12.81
C THR A 226 -1.17 2.07 -14.08
N ARG A 227 0.01 2.69 -13.94
CA ARG A 227 0.83 3.13 -15.07
C ARG A 227 1.32 1.95 -15.91
N VAL A 228 1.80 0.87 -15.27
CA VAL A 228 2.22 -0.36 -15.95
C VAL A 228 1.03 -1.00 -16.67
N ALA A 229 -0.12 -1.15 -16.01
CA ALA A 229 -1.32 -1.71 -16.64
C ALA A 229 -1.75 -0.90 -17.87
N ALA A 230 -1.75 0.44 -17.76
CA ALA A 230 -2.11 1.31 -18.86
C ALA A 230 -1.12 1.22 -20.03
N ALA A 231 0.18 1.24 -19.76
CA ALA A 231 1.21 1.13 -20.79
C ALA A 231 1.08 -0.19 -21.56
N LEU A 232 0.89 -1.31 -20.84
CA LEU A 232 0.67 -2.63 -21.45
C LEU A 232 -0.61 -2.66 -22.29
N TYR A 233 -1.73 -2.16 -21.76
CA TYR A 233 -2.99 -2.14 -22.49
C TYR A 233 -2.91 -1.32 -23.77
N LEU A 234 -2.27 -0.14 -23.68
CA LEU A 234 -2.11 0.79 -24.81
C LEU A 234 -1.04 0.36 -25.82
N GLY A 235 -0.16 -0.59 -25.47
CA GLY A 235 1.02 -0.93 -26.27
C GLY A 235 2.06 0.19 -26.29
N ASP A 236 2.16 0.98 -25.22
CA ASP A 236 3.07 2.12 -25.09
C ASP A 236 4.38 1.66 -24.45
N GLU A 237 5.33 1.22 -25.27
CA GLU A 237 6.63 0.69 -24.84
C GLU A 237 7.49 1.75 -24.12
N GLU A 238 7.42 3.02 -24.53
CA GLU A 238 8.17 4.11 -23.90
C GLU A 238 7.66 4.36 -22.48
N GLU A 239 6.34 4.42 -22.32
CA GLU A 239 5.72 4.60 -21.02
C GLU A 239 5.94 3.38 -20.11
N LEU A 240 5.94 2.17 -20.67
CA LEU A 240 6.26 0.95 -19.93
C LEU A 240 7.70 0.98 -19.42
N GLN A 241 8.67 1.32 -20.28
CA GLN A 241 10.08 1.44 -19.90
C GLN A 241 10.26 2.48 -18.79
N ALA A 242 9.62 3.65 -18.92
CA ALA A 242 9.69 4.70 -17.90
C ALA A 242 9.10 4.25 -16.55
N ALA A 243 7.98 3.50 -16.56
CA ALA A 243 7.40 2.93 -15.36
C ALA A 243 8.31 1.85 -14.74
N ARG A 244 8.86 0.97 -15.58
CA ARG A 244 9.79 -0.11 -15.21
C ARG A 244 11.03 0.44 -14.52
N ASP A 245 11.65 1.49 -15.07
CA ASP A 245 12.86 2.10 -14.51
C ASP A 245 12.61 2.67 -13.11
N ILE A 246 11.45 3.30 -12.90
CA ILE A 246 11.06 3.79 -11.58
C ILE A 246 10.94 2.65 -10.57
N TRP A 247 10.28 1.56 -10.96
CA TRP A 247 10.14 0.38 -10.11
C TRP A 247 11.49 -0.27 -9.80
N TYR A 248 12.38 -0.36 -10.79
CA TYR A 248 13.74 -0.87 -10.61
C TYR A 248 14.49 -0.03 -9.57
N GLY A 249 14.55 1.29 -9.75
CA GLY A 249 15.20 2.20 -8.79
C GLY A 249 14.55 2.18 -7.40
N TRP A 250 13.23 2.05 -7.33
CA TRP A 250 12.50 1.95 -6.06
C TRP A 250 12.85 0.65 -5.30
N ALA A 251 12.90 -0.49 -6.00
CA ALA A 251 13.17 -1.80 -5.39
C ALA A 251 14.64 -2.03 -5.05
N THR A 252 15.56 -1.47 -5.84
CA THR A 252 17.02 -1.67 -5.70
C THR A 252 17.70 -0.56 -4.89
N GLY A 253 17.11 0.63 -4.83
CA GLY A 253 17.79 1.82 -4.34
C GLY A 253 18.86 2.36 -5.28
N ASP A 254 18.88 1.93 -6.54
CA ASP A 254 19.84 2.42 -7.54
C ASP A 254 19.54 3.90 -7.89
N PRO A 255 20.45 4.83 -7.57
CA PRO A 255 20.24 6.25 -7.80
C PRO A 255 20.17 6.63 -9.29
N ASP A 256 20.74 5.83 -10.20
CA ASP A 256 20.70 6.09 -11.63
C ASP A 256 19.26 5.96 -12.19
N TYR A 257 18.41 5.23 -11.47
CA TYR A 257 16.99 5.02 -11.79
C TYR A 257 16.05 5.85 -10.90
N SER A 258 16.60 6.77 -10.10
CA SER A 258 15.79 7.68 -9.29
C SER A 258 15.29 8.84 -10.14
N HIS A 259 13.96 8.95 -10.28
CA HIS A 259 13.38 10.04 -11.06
C HIS A 259 13.70 11.41 -10.42
N PRO A 260 14.06 12.46 -11.18
CA PRO A 260 14.47 13.77 -10.62
C PRO A 260 13.42 14.45 -9.75
N THR A 261 12.15 14.12 -9.93
CA THR A 261 11.03 14.65 -9.14
C THR A 261 10.70 13.82 -7.90
N ARG A 262 11.42 12.72 -7.63
CA ARG A 262 11.21 11.88 -6.45
C ARG A 262 11.42 12.66 -5.16
N ARG A 263 10.51 12.52 -4.20
CA ARG A 263 10.56 13.20 -2.90
C ARG A 263 10.25 12.21 -1.78
N TRP A 264 11.17 12.11 -0.84
CA TRP A 264 11.02 11.37 0.42
C TRP A 264 10.54 12.33 1.51
N THR A 265 9.65 11.88 2.39
CA THR A 265 9.16 12.72 3.52
C THR A 265 10.02 12.62 4.77
N GLY A 266 10.81 11.55 4.89
CA GLY A 266 11.84 11.39 5.90
C GLY A 266 12.85 10.30 5.50
N THR A 267 13.88 10.14 6.34
CA THR A 267 14.96 9.17 6.11
C THR A 267 15.30 8.34 7.34
N ASP A 268 14.54 8.52 8.43
CA ASP A 268 14.86 7.90 9.71
C ASP A 268 14.65 6.39 9.71
N TRP A 269 13.93 5.82 8.74
CA TRP A 269 13.80 4.38 8.51
C TRP A 269 14.66 3.86 7.35
N GLN A 270 15.34 4.75 6.62
CA GLN A 270 16.17 4.38 5.47
C GLN A 270 17.45 3.70 5.93
N CYS A 271 17.90 2.69 5.20
CA CYS A 271 19.18 2.04 5.44
C CYS A 271 20.35 3.03 5.35
N ASP A 272 20.38 3.77 4.25
CA ASP A 272 21.30 4.87 3.97
C ASP A 272 20.46 6.15 3.75
N PRO A 273 20.46 7.08 4.72
CA PRO A 273 19.73 8.34 4.59
C PRO A 273 20.13 9.20 3.38
N ASP A 274 21.37 9.06 2.89
CA ASP A 274 21.88 9.81 1.73
C ASP A 274 21.53 9.11 0.41
N ARG A 275 21.09 7.84 0.47
CA ARG A 275 20.68 7.02 -0.67
C ARG A 275 19.36 6.30 -0.39
N PRO A 276 18.25 7.05 -0.25
CA PRO A 276 16.96 6.49 0.12
C PRO A 276 16.42 5.55 -0.96
N ALA A 277 15.85 4.42 -0.52
CA ALA A 277 15.27 3.37 -1.34
C ALA A 277 13.82 3.08 -0.94
N GLY A 278 13.07 2.48 -1.87
CA GLY A 278 11.68 2.09 -1.63
C GLY A 278 11.57 0.91 -0.69
N ILE A 279 12.50 -0.04 -0.85
CA ILE A 279 12.73 -1.16 0.07
C ILE A 279 14.17 -1.07 0.56
N ASN A 280 14.38 -1.24 1.87
CA ASN A 280 15.73 -1.30 2.42
C ASN A 280 16.52 -2.51 1.88
N ALA A 281 17.81 -2.27 1.63
CA ALA A 281 18.72 -3.25 1.06
C ALA A 281 18.96 -4.45 1.99
N ALA A 282 19.36 -5.57 1.38
CA ALA A 282 19.66 -6.81 2.08
C ALA A 282 20.71 -6.62 3.19
N GLY A 283 20.47 -7.25 4.35
CA GLY A 283 21.38 -7.20 5.49
C GLY A 283 21.42 -5.87 6.24
N CYS A 284 20.53 -4.92 5.92
CA CYS A 284 20.52 -3.64 6.60
C CYS A 284 20.12 -3.76 8.08
N THR A 285 20.89 -3.10 8.95
CA THR A 285 20.62 -3.05 10.39
C THR A 285 20.72 -1.64 10.94
N ARG A 286 19.89 -1.34 11.94
CA ARG A 286 19.97 -0.11 12.76
C ARG A 286 19.89 -0.48 14.23
N ASP A 287 20.81 0.02 15.04
CA ASP A 287 20.89 -0.25 16.47
C ASP A 287 20.82 -1.76 16.85
N GLY A 288 21.39 -2.61 15.99
CA GLY A 288 21.40 -4.07 16.17
C GLY A 288 20.13 -4.79 15.71
N ASN A 289 19.11 -4.07 15.24
CA ASN A 289 17.87 -4.63 14.70
C ASN A 289 17.90 -4.65 13.17
N SER A 290 17.36 -5.70 12.56
CA SER A 290 17.22 -5.76 11.10
C SER A 290 16.15 -4.79 10.63
N ILE A 291 16.51 -3.94 9.68
CA ILE A 291 15.59 -3.08 8.91
C ILE A 291 15.59 -3.46 7.42
N ASP A 292 16.17 -4.62 7.10
CA ASP A 292 16.11 -5.25 5.78
C ASP A 292 14.64 -5.46 5.37
N GLY A 293 14.31 -5.17 4.11
CA GLY A 293 12.97 -5.39 3.56
C GLY A 293 11.94 -4.34 3.99
N ILE A 294 12.23 -3.47 4.95
CA ILE A 294 11.29 -2.38 5.33
C ILE A 294 11.00 -1.48 4.13
N LEU A 295 9.74 -1.01 4.05
CA LEU A 295 9.32 0.11 3.21
C LEU A 295 9.44 1.43 4.00
N PRO A 296 10.55 2.19 3.89
CA PRO A 296 10.87 3.21 4.88
C PRO A 296 9.88 4.38 4.90
N GLU A 297 9.49 4.85 3.73
CA GLU A 297 8.54 5.96 3.56
C GLU A 297 7.12 5.61 4.06
N ASP A 298 6.74 4.33 4.04
CA ASP A 298 5.46 3.87 4.56
C ASP A 298 5.54 3.53 6.06
N GLN A 299 6.70 3.06 6.53
CA GLN A 299 6.96 2.77 7.94
C GLN A 299 7.01 4.05 8.78
N GLU A 300 7.62 5.12 8.27
CA GLU A 300 7.72 6.39 9.00
C GLU A 300 6.35 7.06 9.28
N ARG A 301 5.28 6.59 8.62
CA ARG A 301 3.92 7.08 8.81
C ARG A 301 3.39 6.83 10.23
N CYS A 302 3.95 5.87 10.96
CA CYS A 302 3.63 5.65 12.37
C CYS A 302 4.65 6.29 13.34
N GLY A 303 5.72 6.93 12.84
CA GLY A 303 6.71 7.68 13.64
C GLY A 303 8.14 7.53 13.13
N GLU A 304 9.06 8.30 13.73
CA GLU A 304 10.50 8.12 13.55
C GLU A 304 10.94 6.70 13.95
N TYR A 305 12.17 6.33 13.59
CA TYR A 305 12.68 5.00 13.90
C TYR A 305 12.59 4.67 15.39
N SER A 306 11.99 3.51 15.65
CA SER A 306 11.74 2.99 16.98
C SER A 306 11.76 1.46 16.95
N TRP A 307 12.12 0.85 18.08
CA TRP A 307 12.10 -0.60 18.24
C TRP A 307 11.36 -1.00 19.53
N PRO A 308 10.40 -1.94 19.48
CA PRO A 308 9.88 -2.64 18.29
C PRO A 308 9.27 -1.68 17.26
N PRO A 309 9.22 -2.04 15.97
CA PRO A 309 8.69 -1.16 14.95
C PRO A 309 7.21 -0.87 15.21
N CYS A 310 6.79 0.37 14.98
CA CYS A 310 5.39 0.74 15.11
C CYS A 310 4.54 0.05 14.03
N GLU A 311 3.28 -0.23 14.35
CA GLU A 311 2.33 -0.83 13.40
C GLU A 311 1.76 0.21 12.45
N THR A 312 1.66 -0.14 11.17
CA THR A 312 1.11 0.75 10.15
C THR A 312 0.46 -0.04 9.01
N ASN A 313 -0.68 0.44 8.52
CA ASN A 313 -1.33 -0.19 7.37
C ASN A 313 -0.67 0.19 6.02
N TYR A 314 0.16 1.24 6.00
CA TYR A 314 0.72 1.80 4.77
C TYR A 314 1.72 0.86 4.10
N ILE A 315 2.48 0.08 4.87
CA ILE A 315 3.40 -0.93 4.31
C ILE A 315 2.65 -2.00 3.52
N HIS A 316 1.41 -2.33 3.90
CA HIS A 316 0.60 -3.29 3.16
C HIS A 316 0.03 -2.66 1.89
N GLY A 317 -0.52 -1.45 1.97
CA GLY A 317 -1.00 -0.74 0.78
C GLY A 317 0.11 -0.47 -0.25
N ALA A 318 1.34 -0.24 0.18
CA ALA A 318 2.46 -0.11 -0.73
C ALA A 318 2.82 -1.43 -1.42
N THR A 319 2.72 -2.53 -0.68
CA THR A 319 2.95 -3.89 -1.18
C THR A 319 1.87 -4.31 -2.17
N ASP A 320 0.62 -3.86 -2.01
CA ASP A 320 -0.45 -4.10 -2.99
C ASP A 320 -0.07 -3.61 -4.39
N GLY A 321 0.39 -2.35 -4.48
CA GLY A 321 0.83 -1.76 -5.76
C GLY A 321 2.06 -2.46 -6.33
N MET A 322 3.07 -2.71 -5.48
CA MET A 322 4.28 -3.43 -5.89
C MET A 322 3.96 -4.83 -6.44
N THR A 323 3.15 -5.60 -5.73
CA THR A 323 2.81 -6.99 -6.07
C THR A 323 2.17 -7.08 -7.45
N LEU A 324 1.20 -6.21 -7.74
CA LEU A 324 0.53 -6.21 -9.03
C LEU A 324 1.46 -5.74 -10.16
N ALA A 325 2.23 -4.68 -9.92
CA ALA A 325 3.18 -4.17 -10.91
C ALA A 325 4.26 -5.20 -11.26
N PHE A 326 4.80 -5.89 -10.25
CA PHE A 326 5.85 -6.90 -10.45
C PHE A 326 5.32 -8.10 -11.23
N TRP A 327 4.10 -8.55 -10.93
CA TRP A 327 3.44 -9.58 -11.72
C TRP A 327 3.32 -9.19 -13.20
N MET A 328 2.80 -7.99 -13.48
CA MET A 328 2.64 -7.51 -14.86
C MET A 328 3.98 -7.34 -15.59
N LEU A 329 5.01 -6.82 -14.92
CA LEU A 329 6.35 -6.65 -15.50
C LEU A 329 7.03 -7.98 -15.78
N GLU A 330 6.92 -8.97 -14.88
CA GLU A 330 7.49 -10.31 -15.09
C GLU A 330 6.93 -10.97 -16.36
N ARG A 331 5.61 -10.82 -16.56
CA ARG A 331 4.92 -11.34 -17.74
C ARG A 331 5.37 -10.69 -19.04
N TYR A 332 5.91 -9.48 -18.96
CA TYR A 332 6.46 -8.75 -20.11
C TYR A 332 7.99 -8.90 -20.25
N GLY A 333 8.57 -9.94 -19.62
CA GLY A 333 9.96 -10.34 -19.83
C GLY A 333 10.97 -9.71 -18.87
N GLU A 334 10.52 -8.87 -17.92
CA GLU A 334 11.35 -8.41 -16.81
C GLU A 334 11.49 -9.50 -15.73
N ASP A 335 12.37 -9.27 -14.76
CA ASP A 335 12.52 -10.13 -13.57
C ASP A 335 12.46 -9.31 -12.28
N PRO A 336 11.30 -8.68 -11.98
CA PRO A 336 11.17 -7.81 -10.82
C PRO A 336 11.22 -8.57 -9.49
N TRP A 337 10.92 -9.87 -9.51
CA TRP A 337 11.07 -10.76 -8.36
C TRP A 337 12.55 -10.96 -7.97
N ALA A 338 13.50 -10.77 -8.88
CA ALA A 338 14.92 -10.77 -8.57
C ALA A 338 15.47 -9.41 -8.13
N TRP A 339 14.73 -8.31 -8.32
CA TRP A 339 15.25 -6.96 -8.07
C TRP A 339 15.59 -6.72 -6.60
N GLY A 340 16.70 -6.01 -6.40
CA GLY A 340 17.20 -5.60 -5.09
C GLY A 340 17.40 -6.78 -4.16
N ASP A 341 17.96 -7.90 -4.64
CA ASP A 341 18.19 -9.16 -3.90
C ASP A 341 16.93 -9.89 -3.44
N GLN A 342 15.87 -9.89 -4.27
CA GLN A 342 14.52 -10.37 -3.92
C GLN A 342 13.78 -9.46 -2.94
N ALA A 343 13.78 -8.14 -3.23
CA ALA A 343 13.27 -7.10 -2.32
C ALA A 343 11.82 -7.36 -1.88
N ALA A 344 10.96 -7.84 -2.80
CA ALA A 344 9.58 -8.17 -2.47
C ALA A 344 9.46 -9.35 -1.49
N LEU A 345 10.33 -10.37 -1.59
CA LEU A 345 10.36 -11.48 -0.62
C LEU A 345 10.79 -10.98 0.76
N ARG A 346 11.91 -10.26 0.83
CA ARG A 346 12.44 -9.75 2.10
C ARG A 346 11.47 -8.81 2.79
N GLN A 347 10.71 -8.02 2.03
CA GLN A 347 9.65 -7.18 2.58
C GLN A 347 8.54 -7.99 3.25
N MET A 348 8.15 -9.09 2.64
CA MET A 348 7.17 -10.00 3.21
C MET A 348 7.73 -10.72 4.44
N GLU A 349 8.97 -11.21 4.38
CA GLU A 349 9.66 -11.83 5.52
C GLU A 349 9.78 -10.86 6.71
N TRP A 350 10.14 -9.60 6.45
CA TRP A 350 10.23 -8.57 7.49
C TRP A 350 8.89 -8.37 8.21
N LYS A 351 7.79 -8.31 7.47
CA LYS A 351 6.44 -8.22 8.04
C LYS A 351 6.14 -9.37 9.01
N TYR A 352 6.41 -10.61 8.61
CA TYR A 352 6.18 -11.77 9.48
C TYR A 352 7.13 -11.79 10.67
N ALA A 353 8.40 -11.42 10.49
CA ALA A 353 9.39 -11.38 11.56
C ALA A 353 9.11 -10.31 12.62
N ASN A 354 8.27 -9.32 12.31
CA ASN A 354 7.94 -8.19 13.19
C ASN A 354 6.44 -8.15 13.54
N ASP A 355 5.75 -9.30 13.51
CA ASP A 355 4.34 -9.42 13.88
C ASP A 355 3.37 -8.49 13.11
N GLN A 356 3.73 -8.12 11.89
CA GLN A 356 2.90 -7.33 10.96
C GLN A 356 2.56 -8.11 9.67
N PRO A 357 2.07 -9.37 9.74
CA PRO A 357 1.68 -10.10 8.55
C PRO A 357 0.47 -9.44 7.87
N PRO A 358 0.23 -9.69 6.56
CA PRO A 358 -0.94 -9.13 5.89
C PRO A 358 -2.24 -9.62 6.54
N TYR A 359 -3.10 -8.67 6.90
CA TYR A 359 -4.40 -8.93 7.51
C TYR A 359 -5.53 -8.52 6.57
N ASP A 360 -6.72 -9.08 6.80
CA ASP A 360 -7.97 -8.75 6.11
C ASP A 360 -7.78 -8.50 4.60
N GLY A 361 -7.97 -7.24 4.18
CA GLY A 361 -7.93 -6.83 2.79
C GLY A 361 -6.56 -6.97 2.11
N PHE A 362 -5.46 -7.16 2.84
CA PHE A 362 -4.12 -7.24 2.25
C PHE A 362 -3.67 -8.67 1.93
N ARG A 363 -4.47 -9.67 2.28
CA ARG A 363 -4.09 -11.09 2.14
C ARG A 363 -3.96 -11.57 0.69
N TRP A 364 -4.54 -10.84 -0.27
CA TRP A 364 -4.44 -11.22 -1.69
C TRP A 364 -2.99 -11.19 -2.22
N GLN A 365 -2.09 -10.43 -1.58
CA GLN A 365 -0.68 -10.39 -1.98
C GLN A 365 0.08 -11.69 -1.62
N ILE A 366 -0.40 -12.44 -0.62
CA ILE A 366 0.24 -13.68 -0.15
C ILE A 366 0.42 -14.70 -1.28
N PRO A 367 -0.65 -15.19 -1.95
CA PRO A 367 -0.51 -16.22 -2.97
C PRO A 367 0.35 -15.78 -4.16
N VAL A 368 0.43 -14.48 -4.44
CA VAL A 368 1.31 -13.96 -5.51
C VAL A 368 2.78 -14.07 -5.12
N ILE A 369 3.14 -13.68 -3.89
CA ILE A 369 4.52 -13.79 -3.39
C ILE A 369 4.91 -15.27 -3.25
N GLU A 370 4.02 -16.12 -2.73
CA GLU A 370 4.23 -17.58 -2.71
C GLU A 370 4.49 -18.13 -4.11
N ALA A 371 3.67 -17.72 -5.09
CA ALA A 371 3.81 -18.11 -6.48
C ALA A 371 5.01 -17.49 -7.19
N ALA A 372 5.63 -16.42 -6.68
CA ALA A 372 6.85 -15.87 -7.24
C ALA A 372 8.09 -16.63 -6.71
N TYR A 373 8.14 -16.92 -5.42
CA TYR A 373 9.34 -17.42 -4.75
C TYR A 373 9.31 -18.91 -4.38
N GLY A 374 8.17 -19.59 -4.49
CA GLY A 374 8.02 -20.97 -4.04
C GLY A 374 8.10 -21.12 -2.52
N VAL A 375 7.59 -20.12 -1.79
CA VAL A 375 7.52 -20.08 -0.32
C VAL A 375 6.07 -20.27 0.14
N ASP A 376 5.85 -20.45 1.44
CA ASP A 376 4.52 -20.59 2.06
C ASP A 376 4.44 -19.64 3.25
N PHE A 377 3.44 -18.75 3.24
CA PHE A 377 3.21 -17.75 4.28
C PHE A 377 1.83 -17.96 4.91
N PRO A 378 1.71 -17.93 6.25
CA PRO A 378 0.43 -18.18 6.89
C PRO A 378 -0.56 -17.03 6.63
N GLY A 379 -1.84 -17.38 6.54
CA GLY A 379 -2.94 -16.41 6.42
C GLY A 379 -3.45 -16.15 5.00
N ASN A 380 -3.07 -16.96 4.00
CA ASN A 380 -3.73 -16.95 2.70
C ASN A 380 -5.25 -17.23 2.87
N ALA A 381 -6.08 -16.48 2.14
CA ALA A 381 -7.53 -16.62 2.15
C ALA A 381 -8.06 -16.53 0.71
N PRO A 382 -8.81 -17.54 0.21
CA PRO A 382 -9.25 -17.57 -1.19
C PRO A 382 -10.08 -16.36 -1.64
N GLN A 383 -10.87 -15.82 -0.72
CA GLN A 383 -11.72 -14.64 -0.92
C GLN A 383 -10.99 -13.30 -0.72
N ALA A 384 -9.67 -13.32 -0.49
CA ALA A 384 -8.93 -12.11 -0.19
C ALA A 384 -8.97 -11.13 -1.37
N THR A 385 -9.33 -9.89 -1.06
CA THR A 385 -9.30 -8.74 -1.95
C THR A 385 -8.82 -7.52 -1.15
N SER A 386 -8.05 -6.62 -1.76
CA SER A 386 -7.73 -5.29 -1.20
C SER A 386 -8.57 -4.23 -1.89
N THR A 387 -8.48 -2.99 -1.41
CA THR A 387 -9.02 -1.79 -2.08
C THR A 387 -8.70 -1.68 -3.57
N ASN A 388 -7.70 -2.40 -4.06
CA ASN A 388 -7.16 -2.23 -5.41
C ASN A 388 -7.23 -3.46 -6.32
N PHE A 389 -7.33 -4.69 -5.79
CA PHE A 389 -7.31 -5.94 -6.57
C PHE A 389 -7.73 -7.15 -5.73
N GLY A 390 -7.73 -8.38 -6.28
CA GLY A 390 -8.08 -9.56 -5.50
C GLY A 390 -8.09 -10.89 -6.26
N PHE A 391 -8.61 -11.93 -5.60
CA PHE A 391 -8.78 -13.31 -6.12
C PHE A 391 -7.49 -14.02 -6.54
N ALA A 392 -6.36 -13.61 -5.96
CA ALA A 392 -5.04 -14.12 -6.34
C ALA A 392 -4.81 -15.58 -5.99
N ASP A 393 -5.53 -16.12 -5.00
CA ASP A 393 -5.53 -17.56 -4.72
C ASP A 393 -5.95 -18.38 -5.95
N TRP A 394 -6.77 -17.82 -6.84
CA TRP A 394 -7.18 -18.46 -8.08
C TRP A 394 -6.19 -18.23 -9.23
N TRP A 395 -5.86 -16.98 -9.55
CA TRP A 395 -5.08 -16.67 -10.75
C TRP A 395 -3.56 -16.80 -10.57
N ALA A 396 -3.03 -16.74 -9.34
CA ALA A 396 -1.60 -16.88 -9.10
C ALA A 396 -1.14 -18.34 -8.99
N GLN A 397 -2.04 -19.31 -9.17
CA GLN A 397 -1.69 -20.73 -9.10
C GLN A 397 -0.67 -21.10 -10.18
N ARG A 398 0.45 -21.72 -9.79
CA ARG A 398 1.39 -22.31 -10.76
C ARG A 398 0.79 -23.57 -11.37
N ALA A 399 0.93 -23.74 -12.69
CA ALA A 399 0.50 -24.96 -13.37
C ALA A 399 1.13 -26.21 -12.73
N GLY A 400 0.29 -27.17 -12.32
CA GLY A 400 0.73 -28.40 -11.65
C GLY A 400 0.88 -28.31 -10.13
N ALA A 401 0.62 -27.15 -9.51
CA ALA A 401 0.44 -27.09 -8.07
C ALA A 401 -0.82 -27.91 -7.70
N PRO A 402 -0.75 -28.83 -6.72
CA PRO A 402 -1.96 -29.46 -6.21
C PRO A 402 -2.93 -28.37 -5.74
N ALA A 403 -4.23 -28.54 -6.03
CA ALA A 403 -5.25 -27.67 -5.49
C ALA A 403 -4.98 -27.50 -3.98
N PRO A 404 -4.95 -26.28 -3.44
CA PRO A 404 -4.74 -26.11 -2.02
C PRO A 404 -5.90 -26.81 -1.30
N GLU A 405 -5.66 -28.02 -0.78
CA GLU A 405 -6.44 -28.58 0.30
C GLU A 405 -6.45 -27.49 1.37
N SER A 406 -7.64 -27.13 1.86
CA SER A 406 -7.86 -26.10 2.88
C SER A 406 -6.68 -26.08 3.87
N ARG A 407 -5.71 -25.19 3.63
CA ARG A 407 -4.49 -25.13 4.44
C ARG A 407 -4.99 -24.70 5.80
N SER A 408 -4.94 -25.62 6.76
CA SER A 408 -5.62 -25.43 8.04
C SER A 408 -5.10 -24.15 8.68
N ASP A 409 -6.01 -23.25 9.06
CA ASP A 409 -5.78 -22.08 9.91
C ASP A 409 -5.30 -22.45 11.33
N SER A 410 -4.57 -23.56 11.48
CA SER A 410 -4.04 -24.04 12.76
C SER A 410 -2.75 -23.30 13.11
N ALA A 411 -2.75 -21.98 13.03
CA ALA A 411 -1.96 -21.25 14.01
C ALA A 411 -2.65 -21.50 15.37
N PRO A 412 -1.96 -22.03 16.39
CA PRO A 412 -2.53 -22.07 17.73
C PRO A 412 -2.98 -20.64 18.09
N PRO A 413 -4.17 -20.47 18.69
CA PRO A 413 -4.61 -19.15 19.10
C PRO A 413 -3.50 -18.51 19.94
N PRO A 414 -3.17 -17.22 19.72
CA PRO A 414 -2.18 -16.55 20.53
C PRO A 414 -2.55 -16.74 22.01
N ASP A 415 -1.55 -17.03 22.84
CA ASP A 415 -1.76 -17.11 24.28
C ASP A 415 -2.55 -15.87 24.73
N PRO A 416 -3.60 -16.03 25.55
CA PRO A 416 -4.33 -14.88 26.05
C PRO A 416 -3.33 -13.93 26.70
N PRO A 417 -3.39 -12.63 26.38
CA PRO A 417 -2.42 -11.67 26.91
C PRO A 417 -2.36 -11.85 28.42
N ALA A 418 -1.14 -12.02 28.94
CA ALA A 418 -0.88 -12.10 30.37
C ALA A 418 -1.67 -10.96 31.02
N THR A 419 -2.61 -11.32 31.88
CA THR A 419 -3.53 -10.39 32.52
C THR A 419 -2.72 -9.38 33.33
N SER A 420 -2.41 -8.24 32.72
CA SER A 420 -2.00 -7.06 33.45
C SER A 420 -3.16 -6.74 34.39
N GLY A 421 -2.93 -6.95 35.68
CA GLY A 421 -3.94 -6.78 36.72
C GLY A 421 -4.63 -5.41 36.66
N PRO A 422 -5.78 -5.24 37.33
CA PRO A 422 -6.71 -4.12 37.17
C PRO A 422 -6.21 -2.75 37.70
N GLY A 423 -4.90 -2.55 37.82
CA GLY A 423 -4.31 -1.38 38.49
C GLY A 423 -4.22 -0.10 37.65
N LEU A 424 -4.02 -0.19 36.33
CA LEU A 424 -3.70 1.01 35.53
C LEU A 424 -4.93 1.74 34.97
N TRP A 425 -5.99 1.01 34.62
CA TRP A 425 -7.24 1.61 34.14
C TRP A 425 -7.99 2.39 35.23
N LEU A 426 -7.94 1.93 36.50
CA LEU A 426 -8.59 2.60 37.61
C LEU A 426 -7.91 3.95 37.95
N VAL A 427 -6.58 4.03 37.82
CA VAL A 427 -5.81 5.25 38.09
C VAL A 427 -6.04 6.29 36.99
N ALA A 428 -6.09 5.89 35.72
CA ALA A 428 -6.38 6.80 34.61
C ALA A 428 -7.79 7.41 34.71
N VAL A 429 -8.80 6.60 35.06
CA VAL A 429 -10.18 7.09 35.23
C VAL A 429 -10.31 8.03 36.43
N ILE A 430 -9.64 7.76 37.56
CA ILE A 430 -9.68 8.62 38.74
C ILE A 430 -9.04 9.99 38.45
N VAL A 431 -7.91 10.03 37.74
CA VAL A 431 -7.21 11.28 37.40
C VAL A 431 -8.04 12.15 36.45
N VAL A 432 -8.61 11.56 35.39
CA VAL A 432 -9.43 12.31 34.42
C VAL A 432 -10.72 12.83 35.07
N THR A 433 -11.37 12.02 35.90
CA THR A 433 -12.61 12.44 36.59
C THR A 433 -12.34 13.51 37.65
N GLY A 434 -11.22 13.42 38.37
CA GLY A 434 -10.79 14.43 39.34
C GLY A 434 -10.50 15.79 38.71
N VAL A 435 -9.83 15.82 37.56
CA VAL A 435 -9.52 17.07 36.83
C VAL A 435 -10.78 17.72 36.26
N LEU A 436 -11.74 16.92 35.78
CA LEU A 436 -13.04 17.41 35.29
C LEU A 436 -13.88 18.01 36.42
N LEU A 437 -13.95 17.35 37.58
CA LEU A 437 -14.70 17.86 38.74
C LEU A 437 -14.10 19.14 39.31
N LEU A 438 -12.77 19.24 39.36
CA LEU A 438 -12.07 20.46 39.80
C LEU A 438 -12.32 21.63 38.84
N SER A 439 -12.32 21.36 37.53
CA SER A 439 -12.61 22.35 36.49
C SER A 439 -14.06 22.85 36.57
N LEU A 440 -15.02 21.96 36.85
CA LEU A 440 -16.42 22.29 37.05
C LEU A 440 -16.64 23.14 38.31
N ALA A 441 -15.97 22.80 39.42
CA ALA A 441 -16.05 23.55 40.67
C ALA A 441 -15.51 24.99 40.53
N ILE A 442 -14.41 25.17 39.79
CA ILE A 442 -13.84 26.49 39.50
C ILE A 442 -14.80 27.34 38.65
N LEU A 443 -15.51 26.71 37.70
CA LEU A 443 -16.53 27.36 36.87
C LEU A 443 -17.76 27.81 37.67
N VAL A 444 -18.23 26.98 38.62
CA VAL A 444 -19.36 27.31 39.49
C VAL A 444 -19.02 28.46 40.45
N VAL A 445 -17.83 28.46 41.05
CA VAL A 445 -17.37 29.55 41.94
C VAL A 445 -17.17 30.87 41.19
N ARG A 446 -16.78 30.82 39.91
CA ARG A 446 -16.70 32.04 39.07
C ARG A 446 -18.06 32.58 38.65
N ARG A 447 -19.09 31.73 38.58
CA ARG A 447 -20.46 32.13 38.22
C ARG A 447 -21.25 32.69 39.40
N SER A 448 -20.92 32.29 40.64
CA SER A 448 -21.53 32.83 41.86
C SER A 448 -20.94 34.16 42.35
N ARG A 449 -19.87 34.65 41.70
CA ARG A 449 -19.20 35.94 42.01
C ARG A 449 -19.42 37.01 40.93
N ARG A 450 -20.44 36.86 40.08
CA ARG A 450 -20.84 37.87 39.09
C ARG A 450 -22.24 38.35 39.35
#